data_AF-A0A0J5GQX5-F1
#
_entry.id   AF-A0A0J5GQX5-F1
#
_cell.length_a   1.000
_cell.length_b   1.000
_cell.length_c   1.000
_cell.angle_alpha   90.00
_cell.angle_beta   90.00
_cell.angle_gamma   90.00
#
_symmetry.space_group_name_H-M   'P 1'
#
loop_
_entity.id
_entity.type
_entity.pdbx_description
1 polymer ?
#
loop_
_entity_poly.entity_id
_entity_poly.type
_entity_poly.pdbx_seq_one_letter_code
_entity_poly.pdbx_strand_id
1 'polypeptide(L)'
;MLKRGYATGAKFAMNNATLYNKVYSLVDGNNRPIFIADPKNESIGRILGKEVVIDDNIADDTIILGNFNYMGYNMPQGLMIEVSRESSFKSGLIDYRAMAIADTKPLVKEAFVKLSAPAGV
;
A
#
# COMPACT_ATOMS: atom_id res chain seq x y z
N MET A 1 1.61 -19.11 -1.58
CA MET A 1 0.24 -19.19 -2.14
C MET A 1 -0.74 -18.76 -1.06
N LEU A 2 -1.66 -17.84 -1.33
CA LEU A 2 -2.61 -17.34 -0.34
C LEU A 2 -3.64 -18.44 0.00
N LYS A 3 -3.86 -18.75 1.30
CA LYS A 3 -4.88 -19.74 1.68
C LYS A 3 -6.27 -19.24 1.27
N ARG A 4 -7.11 -20.14 0.74
CA ARG A 4 -8.44 -19.82 0.15
C ARG A 4 -9.31 -18.95 1.05
N GLY A 5 -9.22 -19.13 2.37
CA GLY A 5 -9.96 -18.33 3.36
C GLY A 5 -9.66 -16.83 3.34
N TYR A 6 -8.47 -16.42 2.87
CA TYR A 6 -8.06 -15.01 2.80
C TYR A 6 -8.23 -14.39 1.42
N ALA A 7 -8.62 -15.19 0.41
CA ALA A 7 -8.78 -14.71 -0.96
C ALA A 7 -10.00 -13.78 -1.13
N THR A 8 -11.00 -13.89 -0.26
CA THR A 8 -12.17 -13.00 -0.22
C THR A 8 -11.74 -11.64 0.34
N GLY A 9 -11.79 -10.59 -0.48
CA GLY A 9 -11.37 -9.24 -0.09
C GLY A 9 -9.86 -8.97 -0.12
N ALA A 10 -9.05 -9.90 -0.63
CA ALA A 10 -7.63 -9.62 -0.87
C ALA A 10 -7.48 -8.50 -1.92
N LYS A 11 -6.50 -7.63 -1.71
CA LYS A 11 -6.13 -6.57 -2.64
C LYS A 11 -4.67 -6.75 -3.08
N PHE A 12 -4.37 -6.28 -4.29
CA PHE A 12 -2.99 -6.16 -4.76
C PHE A 12 -2.48 -4.77 -4.42
N ALA A 13 -1.39 -4.66 -3.68
CA ALA A 13 -0.69 -3.41 -3.46
C ALA A 13 0.65 -3.42 -4.20
N MET A 14 0.91 -2.38 -4.97
CA MET A 14 2.16 -2.19 -5.70
C MET A 14 2.38 -0.70 -5.92
N ASN A 15 3.57 -0.31 -6.36
CA ASN A 15 3.78 1.08 -6.73
C ASN A 15 3.34 1.37 -8.16
N ASN A 16 3.26 2.65 -8.49
CA ASN A 16 2.78 3.11 -9.78
C ASN A 16 3.68 2.61 -10.94
N ALA A 17 5.00 2.64 -10.74
CA ALA A 17 5.98 2.20 -11.74
C ALA A 17 5.83 0.72 -12.09
N THR A 18 5.61 -0.14 -11.10
CA THR A 18 5.41 -1.58 -11.31
C THR A 18 4.10 -1.86 -12.03
N LEU A 19 3.03 -1.12 -11.70
CA LEU A 19 1.75 -1.26 -12.37
C LEU A 19 1.88 -0.95 -13.88
N TYR A 20 2.43 0.23 -14.22
CA TYR A 20 2.57 0.66 -15.61
C TYR A 20 3.54 -0.21 -16.41
N ASN A 21 4.70 -0.54 -15.84
CA ASN A 21 5.75 -1.23 -16.61
C ASN A 21 5.55 -2.74 -16.70
N LYS A 22 4.99 -3.37 -15.66
CA LYS A 22 4.93 -4.83 -15.55
C LYS A 22 3.52 -5.39 -15.64
N VAL A 23 2.48 -4.65 -15.29
CA VAL A 23 1.12 -5.22 -15.16
C VAL A 23 0.21 -4.80 -16.31
N TYR A 24 0.30 -3.55 -16.77
CA TYR A 24 -0.49 -3.07 -17.93
C TYR A 24 -0.19 -3.84 -19.22
N SER A 25 1.04 -4.33 -19.39
CA SER A 25 1.48 -5.09 -20.56
C SER A 25 1.15 -6.59 -20.48
N LEU A 26 0.63 -7.08 -19.35
CA LEU A 26 0.32 -8.50 -19.17
C LEU A 26 -1.01 -8.88 -19.83
N VAL A 27 -0.90 -9.76 -20.82
CA VAL A 27 -2.03 -10.41 -21.48
C VAL A 27 -2.03 -11.91 -21.17
N ASP A 28 -3.21 -12.50 -21.06
CA ASP A 28 -3.40 -13.95 -21.04
C ASP A 28 -3.07 -14.56 -22.42
N GLY A 29 -2.92 -15.89 -22.52
CA GLY A 29 -2.61 -16.62 -23.77
C GLY A 29 -3.63 -16.41 -24.90
N ASN A 30 -4.78 -15.78 -24.60
CA ASN A 30 -5.80 -15.35 -25.56
C ASN A 30 -5.76 -13.83 -25.85
N ASN A 31 -4.64 -13.14 -25.58
CA ASN A 31 -4.44 -11.70 -25.75
C ASN A 31 -5.45 -10.82 -24.99
N ARG A 32 -6.02 -11.32 -23.89
CA ARG A 32 -6.91 -10.55 -23.02
C ARG A 32 -6.10 -9.87 -21.92
N PRO A 33 -6.23 -8.56 -21.70
CA PRO A 33 -5.50 -7.89 -20.63
C PRO A 33 -5.94 -8.42 -19.27
N ILE A 34 -4.96 -8.76 -18.43
CA ILE A 34 -5.20 -9.28 -17.07
C ILE A 34 -5.64 -8.14 -16.13
N PHE A 35 -5.21 -6.92 -16.44
CA PHE A 35 -5.61 -5.71 -15.76
C PHE A 35 -6.83 -5.09 -16.43
N ILE A 36 -7.90 -4.91 -15.67
CA ILE A 36 -9.10 -4.21 -16.11
C ILE A 36 -9.12 -2.87 -15.38
N ALA A 37 -8.81 -1.80 -16.12
CA ALA A 37 -9.02 -0.43 -15.64
C ALA A 37 -10.53 -0.22 -15.43
N ASP A 38 -10.93 0.34 -14.30
CA ASP A 38 -12.31 0.75 -14.05
C ASP A 38 -12.39 2.29 -14.10
N PRO A 39 -12.50 2.89 -15.30
CA PRO A 39 -12.54 4.35 -15.44
C PRO A 39 -13.83 4.97 -14.87
N LYS A 40 -14.81 4.18 -14.40
CA LYS A 40 -16.09 4.67 -13.89
C LYS A 40 -16.09 4.93 -12.39
N ASN A 41 -15.17 4.35 -11.63
CA ASN A 41 -15.25 4.31 -10.16
C ASN A 41 -14.10 5.02 -9.43
N GLU A 42 -13.32 5.87 -10.11
CA GLU A 42 -12.10 6.50 -9.56
C GLU A 42 -11.08 5.51 -8.96
N SER A 43 -11.28 4.21 -9.21
CA SER A 43 -10.44 3.14 -8.73
C SER A 43 -9.51 2.73 -9.85
N ILE A 44 -8.21 2.63 -9.54
CA ILE A 44 -7.13 2.31 -10.47
C ILE A 44 -7.51 1.14 -11.40
N GLY A 45 -8.13 0.09 -10.84
CA GLY A 45 -8.63 -1.04 -11.59
C GLY A 45 -8.65 -2.32 -10.77
N ARG A 46 -8.93 -3.43 -11.44
CA ARG A 46 -8.93 -4.77 -10.84
C ARG A 46 -7.99 -5.69 -11.60
N ILE A 47 -7.20 -6.47 -10.86
CA ILE A 47 -6.37 -7.56 -11.37
C ILE A 47 -7.05 -8.86 -10.94
N LEU A 48 -7.44 -9.72 -11.89
CA LEU A 48 -8.07 -11.02 -11.59
C LEU A 48 -9.28 -10.91 -10.62
N GLY A 49 -10.05 -9.82 -10.74
CA GLY A 49 -11.21 -9.55 -9.87
C GLY A 49 -10.87 -9.09 -8.45
N LYS A 50 -9.60 -8.77 -8.15
CA LYS A 50 -9.15 -8.15 -6.90
C LYS A 50 -8.82 -6.68 -7.13
N GLU A 51 -9.14 -5.84 -6.15
CA GLU A 51 -8.83 -4.41 -6.21
C GLU A 51 -7.31 -4.16 -6.15
N VAL A 52 -6.86 -3.11 -6.84
CA VAL A 52 -5.48 -2.65 -6.82
C VAL A 52 -5.36 -1.38 -5.98
N VAL A 53 -4.37 -1.36 -5.10
CA VAL A 53 -3.96 -0.22 -4.29
C VAL A 53 -2.59 0.22 -4.79
N ILE A 54 -2.44 1.49 -5.15
CA ILE A 54 -1.14 2.08 -5.48
C ILE A 54 -0.61 2.78 -4.23
N ASP A 55 0.64 2.47 -3.85
CA ASP A 55 1.38 3.17 -2.81
C ASP A 55 2.84 3.32 -3.24
N ASP A 56 3.32 4.57 -3.32
CA ASP A 56 4.69 4.91 -3.74
C ASP A 56 5.74 4.55 -2.67
N ASN A 57 5.33 4.22 -1.44
CA ASN A 57 6.23 3.70 -0.41
C ASN A 57 6.60 2.23 -0.65
N ILE A 58 5.93 1.54 -1.57
CA ILE A 58 6.28 0.17 -1.97
C ILE A 58 7.45 0.24 -2.96
N ALA A 59 8.47 -0.57 -2.74
CA ALA A 59 9.62 -0.65 -3.63
C ALA A 59 9.22 -1.08 -5.05
N ASP A 60 9.99 -0.62 -6.04
CA ASP A 60 9.87 -1.08 -7.42
C ASP A 60 9.93 -2.61 -7.51
N ASP A 61 9.19 -3.17 -8.47
CA ASP A 61 9.08 -4.60 -8.74
C ASP A 61 8.55 -5.46 -7.56
N THR A 62 7.99 -4.81 -6.54
CA THR A 62 7.34 -5.49 -5.42
C THR A 62 5.82 -5.40 -5.54
N ILE A 63 5.18 -6.56 -5.57
CA ILE A 63 3.72 -6.72 -5.54
C ILE A 63 3.35 -7.46 -4.26
N ILE A 64 2.46 -6.88 -3.47
CA ILE A 64 1.93 -7.49 -2.25
C ILE A 64 0.49 -7.91 -2.53
N LEU A 65 0.20 -9.21 -2.38
CA LEU A 65 -1.16 -9.73 -2.40
C LEU A 65 -1.55 -10.11 -0.98
N GLY A 66 -2.55 -9.44 -0.43
CA GLY A 66 -3.04 -9.80 0.90
C GLY A 66 -4.38 -9.19 1.24
N ASN A 67 -4.98 -9.70 2.31
CA ASN A 67 -6.19 -9.10 2.86
C ASN A 67 -5.80 -8.12 3.98
N PHE A 68 -5.86 -6.83 3.66
CA PHE A 68 -5.48 -5.74 4.55
C PHE A 68 -6.38 -5.61 5.79
N ASN A 69 -7.54 -6.26 5.83
CA ASN A 69 -8.35 -6.33 7.07
C ASN A 69 -7.66 -7.17 8.16
N TYR A 70 -6.72 -8.03 7.79
CA TYR A 70 -5.90 -8.79 8.73
C TYR A 70 -4.59 -8.06 9.10
N MET A 71 -4.48 -6.79 8.73
CA MET A 71 -3.44 -5.90 9.24
C MET A 71 -3.99 -5.21 10.49
N GLY A 72 -3.42 -5.52 11.66
CA GLY A 72 -3.71 -4.79 12.87
C GLY A 72 -3.04 -3.43 12.78
N TYR A 73 -3.83 -2.37 12.64
CA TYR A 73 -3.38 -0.99 12.73
C TYR A 73 -3.90 -0.40 14.03
N ASN A 74 -3.00 0.00 14.93
CA ASN A 74 -3.36 0.72 16.14
C ASN A 74 -2.64 2.07 16.14
N MET A 75 -3.40 3.14 16.37
CA MET A 75 -2.87 4.48 16.60
C MET A 75 -3.16 4.84 18.06
N PRO A 76 -2.37 4.32 19.03
CA PRO A 76 -2.60 4.57 20.45
C PRO A 76 -2.47 6.05 20.82
N GLN A 77 -1.65 6.80 20.08
CA GLN A 77 -1.51 8.24 20.25
C GLN A 77 -1.65 8.92 18.90
N GLY A 78 -2.79 9.61 18.72
CA GLY A 78 -3.09 10.39 17.53
C GLY A 78 -2.13 11.56 17.32
N LEU A 79 -2.35 12.32 16.26
CA LEU A 79 -1.54 13.47 15.91
C LEU A 79 -1.66 14.56 16.98
N MET A 80 -0.65 14.69 17.84
CA MET A 80 -0.56 15.77 18.81
C MET A 80 0.30 16.88 18.22
N ILE A 81 -0.32 18.04 17.96
CA ILE A 81 0.37 19.24 17.49
C ILE A 81 0.63 20.14 18.69
N GLU A 82 1.89 20.29 19.05
CA GLU A 82 2.35 21.20 20.10
C GLU A 82 2.98 22.44 19.47
N VAL A 83 2.64 23.61 20.03
CA VAL A 83 3.19 24.90 19.61
C VAL A 83 4.06 25.43 20.74
N SER A 84 5.37 25.52 20.51
CA SER A 84 6.29 26.13 21.48
C SER A 84 6.70 27.52 21.02
N ARG A 85 6.41 28.53 21.85
CA ARG A 85 6.82 29.92 21.66
C ARG A 85 8.01 30.31 22.55
N GLU A 86 8.40 29.43 23.47
CA GLU A 86 9.44 29.71 24.47
C GLU A 86 10.83 29.24 24.02
N SER A 87 10.92 28.23 23.16
CA SER A 87 12.21 27.66 22.72
C SER A 87 13.02 28.60 21.80
N SER A 88 12.33 29.51 21.10
CA SER A 88 12.92 30.37 20.07
C SER A 88 12.79 31.87 20.37
N PHE A 89 12.77 32.25 21.65
CA PHE A 89 12.58 33.64 22.08
C PHE A 89 13.67 34.60 21.58
N LYS A 90 14.90 34.11 21.35
CA LYS A 90 16.01 34.89 20.76
C LYS A 90 15.91 35.09 19.24
N SER A 91 15.14 34.25 18.56
CA SER A 91 15.05 34.21 17.10
C SER A 91 13.68 34.60 16.55
N GLY A 92 12.69 34.83 17.42
CA GLY A 92 11.33 35.24 17.02
C GLY A 92 10.55 34.16 16.26
N LEU A 93 10.96 32.90 16.34
CA LEU A 93 10.34 31.78 15.62
C LEU A 93 9.34 31.04 16.51
N ILE A 94 8.32 30.45 15.87
CA ILE A 94 7.33 29.59 16.53
C ILE A 94 7.58 28.17 16.05
N ASP A 95 7.88 27.28 16.99
CA ASP A 95 8.18 25.89 16.68
C ASP A 95 6.90 25.05 16.77
N TYR A 96 6.55 24.39 15.68
CA TYR A 96 5.42 23.46 15.59
C TYR A 96 5.94 22.03 15.57
N ARG A 97 5.53 21.22 16.54
CA ARG A 97 5.87 19.80 16.63
C ARG A 97 4.62 18.97 16.48
N ALA A 98 4.62 18.03 15.54
CA ALA A 98 3.59 17.01 15.44
C ALA A 98 4.19 15.65 15.82
N MET A 99 3.57 14.92 16.74
CA MET A 99 3.92 13.54 17.06
C MET A 99 2.71 12.64 16.85
N ALA A 100 2.93 11.50 16.17
CA ALA A 100 1.97 10.41 16.10
C ALA A 100 2.73 9.10 16.37
N ILE A 101 2.15 8.25 17.21
CA ILE A 101 2.68 6.92 17.48
C ILE A 101 1.67 5.92 16.93
N ALA A 102 2.08 5.18 15.92
CA ALA A 102 1.30 4.09 15.34
C ALA A 102 2.08 2.78 15.47
N ASP A 103 1.38 1.73 15.87
CA ASP A 103 1.88 0.35 15.85
C ASP A 103 1.11 -0.43 14.78
N THR A 104 1.85 -1.17 13.96
CA THR A 104 1.26 -1.99 12.91
C THR A 104 1.86 -3.37 12.95
N LYS A 105 0.99 -4.39 13.02
CA LYS A 105 1.42 -5.78 13.01
C LYS A 105 0.48 -6.63 12.16
N PRO A 106 1.00 -7.50 11.28
CA PRO A 106 0.16 -8.46 10.59
C PRO A 106 -0.41 -9.43 11.64
N LEU A 107 -1.74 -9.48 11.77
CA LEU A 107 -2.43 -10.40 12.67
C LEU A 107 -2.23 -11.85 12.21
N VAL A 108 -2.20 -12.05 10.89
CA VAL A 108 -1.96 -13.35 10.27
C VAL A 108 -0.97 -13.19 9.13
N LYS A 109 0.26 -13.68 9.31
CA LYS A 109 1.30 -13.63 8.27
C LYS A 109 0.92 -14.40 7.00
N GLU A 110 0.13 -15.47 7.14
CA GLU A 110 -0.33 -16.30 6.01
C GLU A 110 -1.36 -15.60 5.11
N ALA A 111 -1.92 -14.46 5.56
CA ALA A 111 -2.87 -13.65 4.79
C ALA A 111 -2.17 -12.67 3.84
N PHE A 112 -0.83 -12.66 3.81
CA PHE A 112 -0.03 -11.80 2.95
C PHE A 112 0.99 -12.63 2.16
N VAL A 113 1.13 -12.31 0.88
CA VAL A 113 2.12 -12.88 -0.02
C VAL A 113 2.84 -11.72 -0.68
N LYS A 114 4.16 -11.69 -0.52
CA LYS A 114 5.03 -10.78 -1.26
C LYS A 114 5.54 -11.50 -2.51
N LEU A 115 5.32 -10.89 -3.66
CA LEU A 115 5.93 -11.21 -4.93
C LEU A 115 6.97 -10.12 -5.18
N SER A 116 8.23 -10.48 -5.26
CA SER A 116 9.29 -9.59 -5.73
C SER A 116 9.88 -10.18 -6.99
N ALA A 117 10.01 -9.39 -8.05
CA ALA A 117 10.87 -9.80 -9.15
C ALA A 117 12.30 -9.96 -8.63
N PRO A 118 13.09 -10.95 -9.12
CA PRO A 118 14.51 -10.99 -8.83
C PRO A 118 15.13 -9.67 -9.30
N ALA A 119 15.90 -9.02 -8.42
CA ALA A 119 16.67 -7.85 -8.78
C ALA A 119 17.72 -8.26 -9.83
N GLY A 120 17.46 -7.93 -11.10
CA GLY A 120 18.42 -8.03 -12.20
C GLY A 120 18.78 -9.44 -12.67
N VAL A 121 18.12 -9.88 -13.74
CA VAL A 121 18.79 -10.44 -14.92
C VAL A 121 18.16 -9.80 -16.15
#